data_AF-A0A8K0R097-F1
#
_entry.id   AF-A0A8K0R097-F1
#
_cell.length_a   1.000
_cell.length_b   1.000
_cell.length_c   1.000
_cell.angle_alpha   90.00
_cell.angle_beta   90.00
_cell.angle_gamma   90.00
#
_symmetry.space_group_name_H-M   'P 1'
#
loop_
_entity.id
_entity.type
_entity.pdbx_description
1 polymer ?
#
loop_
_entity_poly.entity_id
_entity_poly.type
_entity_poly.pdbx_seq_one_letter_code
_entity_poly.pdbx_strand_id
1 'polypeptide(L)'
;MSQTARKQLIVAEPNYAEDSRAMALMEISRNVFRKEPDTGVKSRLMTLEALVSTASPFAVTDLRDIVFALLYLANDRDDAIVSQISAVTQHAFGADYSEHPVDIFTAFMRYCLERSRCLDIIYIAWAMWPTSQRDIPYQKRTLPSWIGVAVYAKDTAEEQLIPTDSLVGTIQHSLYNASKGISMNAMVSKSVLQADGVLINLVHVTSDCIQDGILEDHCLRMLGWRGSLANDVEVKLWRTLVANRSLNGEKAPAWYRRAAALALALLDSWKARC
;
A
#
# COMPACT_ATOMS: atom_id res chain seq x y z
N MET A 1 -10.61 35.56 -34.76
CA MET A 1 -11.54 34.41 -34.56
C MET A 1 -10.81 33.12 -34.90
N SER A 2 -10.46 32.34 -33.89
CA SER A 2 -10.53 30.87 -33.88
C SER A 2 -9.83 30.38 -32.62
N GLN A 3 -10.60 30.20 -31.54
CA GLN A 3 -10.14 29.50 -30.35
C GLN A 3 -10.05 28.01 -30.70
N THR A 4 -8.84 27.49 -30.79
CA THR A 4 -8.58 26.06 -30.90
C THR A 4 -8.97 25.42 -29.56
N ALA A 5 -10.17 24.86 -29.51
CA ALA A 5 -10.66 24.10 -28.38
C ALA A 5 -9.74 22.89 -28.13
N ARG A 6 -8.87 23.01 -27.12
CA ARG A 6 -8.23 21.85 -26.48
C ARG A 6 -9.34 21.03 -25.85
N LYS A 7 -9.77 19.96 -26.53
CA LYS A 7 -10.50 18.87 -25.87
C LYS A 7 -9.52 18.23 -24.89
N GLN A 8 -9.50 18.74 -23.66
CA GLN A 8 -9.05 17.94 -22.53
C GLN A 8 -10.01 16.76 -22.45
N LEU A 9 -9.50 15.57 -22.79
CA LEU A 9 -10.16 14.34 -22.41
C LEU A 9 -10.14 14.36 -20.88
N ILE A 10 -11.26 14.73 -20.27
CA ILE A 10 -11.49 14.39 -18.87
C ILE A 10 -11.64 12.88 -18.89
N VAL A 11 -10.51 12.19 -18.76
CA VAL A 11 -10.51 10.82 -18.26
C VAL A 11 -11.11 10.97 -16.87
N ALA A 12 -12.36 10.59 -16.72
CA ALA A 12 -12.91 10.37 -15.40
C ALA A 12 -12.02 9.28 -14.79
N GLU A 13 -11.09 9.68 -13.93
CA GLU A 13 -10.31 8.74 -13.13
C GLU A 13 -11.33 7.93 -12.32
N PRO A 14 -11.52 6.64 -12.64
CA PRO A 14 -12.38 5.82 -11.82
C PRO A 14 -11.58 5.56 -10.55
N ASN A 15 -12.09 6.00 -9.39
CA ASN A 15 -11.77 5.53 -8.02
C ASN A 15 -11.42 6.58 -6.97
N TYR A 16 -11.54 7.90 -7.22
CA TYR A 16 -11.38 8.90 -6.15
C TYR A 16 -12.31 8.72 -4.92
N ALA A 17 -13.40 7.95 -5.07
CA ALA A 17 -14.33 7.69 -3.99
C ALA A 17 -13.87 6.58 -3.02
N GLU A 18 -13.08 5.59 -3.48
CA GLU A 18 -12.74 4.41 -2.66
C GLU A 18 -11.73 4.74 -1.55
N ASP A 19 -10.88 5.75 -1.75
CA ASP A 19 -9.86 6.19 -0.77
C ASP A 19 -10.25 7.47 -0.02
N SER A 20 -11.53 7.83 -0.01
CA SER A 20 -12.02 9.00 0.74
C SER A 20 -12.03 8.74 2.25
N ARG A 21 -11.67 9.76 3.06
CA ARG A 21 -11.84 9.73 4.54
C ARG A 21 -13.27 9.33 4.95
N ALA A 22 -14.27 9.69 4.16
CA ALA A 22 -15.66 9.31 4.42
C ALA A 22 -15.88 7.80 4.27
N MET A 23 -15.28 7.17 3.25
CA MET A 23 -15.35 5.71 3.07
C MET A 23 -14.59 4.98 4.16
N ALA A 24 -13.38 5.44 4.51
CA ALA A 24 -12.63 4.91 5.64
C ALA A 24 -13.44 4.98 6.95
N LEU A 25 -14.12 6.11 7.22
CA LEU A 25 -14.95 6.25 8.41
C LEU A 25 -16.16 5.31 8.38
N MET A 26 -16.82 5.21 7.23
CA MET A 26 -17.95 4.30 7.03
C MET A 26 -17.53 2.86 7.26
N GLU A 27 -16.38 2.45 6.74
CA GLU A 27 -15.81 1.12 6.87
C GLU A 27 -15.51 0.78 8.34
N ILE A 28 -14.80 1.68 9.04
CA ILE A 28 -14.55 1.55 10.49
C ILE A 28 -15.88 1.50 11.26
N SER A 29 -16.83 2.39 10.97
CA SER A 29 -18.09 2.45 11.72
C SER A 29 -18.95 1.19 11.57
N ARG A 30 -18.94 0.57 10.39
CA ARG A 30 -19.73 -0.63 10.07
C ARG A 30 -19.08 -1.90 10.58
N ASN A 31 -17.76 -1.96 10.53
CA ASN A 31 -17.04 -3.21 10.67
C ASN A 31 -16.20 -3.30 11.95
N VAL A 32 -16.13 -2.27 12.81
CA VAL A 32 -15.43 -2.41 14.11
C VAL A 32 -16.22 -3.24 15.12
N PHE A 33 -17.54 -3.05 15.23
CA PHE A 33 -18.37 -3.73 16.22
C PHE A 33 -19.55 -4.46 15.57
N ARG A 34 -19.78 -5.69 15.99
CA ARG A 34 -21.03 -6.41 15.71
C ARG A 34 -21.82 -6.55 17.00
N LYS A 35 -23.09 -6.14 16.96
CA LYS A 35 -24.03 -6.39 18.06
C LYS A 35 -24.55 -7.82 17.93
N GLU A 36 -24.37 -8.63 18.97
CA GLU A 36 -25.00 -9.95 19.02
C GLU A 36 -26.49 -9.82 19.35
N PRO A 37 -27.36 -10.58 18.64
CA PRO A 37 -28.81 -10.44 18.76
C PRO A 37 -29.35 -10.74 20.16
N ASP A 38 -28.72 -11.65 20.91
CA ASP A 38 -29.29 -12.18 22.15
C ASP A 38 -28.64 -11.62 23.43
N THR A 39 -27.38 -11.20 23.37
CA THR A 39 -26.61 -10.80 24.56
C THR A 39 -26.45 -9.28 24.69
N GLY A 40 -26.72 -8.53 23.62
CA GLY A 40 -26.43 -7.10 23.54
C GLY A 40 -24.92 -6.79 23.59
N VAL A 41 -24.06 -7.81 23.63
CA VAL A 41 -22.60 -7.68 23.63
C VAL A 41 -22.15 -7.24 22.25
N LYS A 42 -21.24 -6.27 22.23
CA LYS A 42 -20.56 -5.82 21.00
C LYS A 42 -19.25 -6.59 20.86
N SER A 43 -19.17 -7.50 19.90
CA SER A 43 -17.90 -8.16 19.54
C SER A 43 -17.07 -7.23 18.65
N ARG A 44 -15.78 -7.09 18.93
CA ARG A 44 -14.85 -6.39 18.04
C ARG A 44 -14.52 -7.28 16.84
N LEU A 45 -14.40 -6.70 15.65
CA LEU A 45 -14.27 -7.46 14.40
C LEU A 45 -13.01 -7.14 13.59
N MET A 46 -12.38 -5.99 13.79
CA MET A 46 -11.17 -5.60 13.05
C MET A 46 -9.92 -5.82 13.90
N THR A 47 -8.86 -6.32 13.26
CA THR A 47 -7.52 -6.36 13.85
C THR A 47 -6.93 -4.95 13.92
N LEU A 48 -5.90 -4.75 14.74
CA LEU A 48 -5.18 -3.48 14.82
C LEU A 48 -4.54 -3.11 13.47
N GLU A 49 -3.98 -4.10 12.76
CA GLU A 49 -3.41 -3.92 11.43
C GLU A 49 -4.45 -3.37 10.43
N ALA A 50 -5.65 -3.97 10.43
CA ALA A 50 -6.77 -3.54 9.59
C ALA A 50 -7.24 -2.13 9.95
N LEU A 51 -7.37 -1.83 11.24
CA LEU A 51 -7.75 -0.51 11.74
C LEU A 51 -6.77 0.58 11.32
N VAL A 52 -5.47 0.38 11.57
CA VAL A 52 -4.42 1.36 11.26
C VAL A 52 -4.35 1.63 9.75
N SER A 53 -4.45 0.58 8.94
CA SER A 53 -4.40 0.72 7.49
C SER A 53 -5.65 1.41 6.93
N THR A 54 -6.83 1.13 7.50
CA THR A 54 -8.09 1.79 7.09
C THR A 54 -8.12 3.25 7.55
N ALA A 55 -7.50 3.56 8.69
CA ALA A 55 -7.46 4.90 9.26
C ALA A 55 -6.32 5.79 8.69
N SER A 56 -5.49 5.27 7.79
CA SER A 56 -4.37 6.02 7.20
C SER A 56 -4.75 7.36 6.53
N PRO A 57 -5.97 7.60 6.03
CA PRO A 57 -6.33 8.91 5.46
C PRO A 57 -6.61 10.01 6.49
N PHE A 58 -6.71 9.68 7.78
CA PHE A 58 -7.02 10.66 8.82
C PHE A 58 -5.75 11.35 9.33
N ALA A 59 -5.81 12.67 9.45
CA ALA A 59 -4.76 13.43 10.07
C ALA A 59 -4.71 13.19 11.58
N VAL A 60 -3.50 13.18 12.14
CA VAL A 60 -3.27 13.05 13.58
C VAL A 60 -2.48 14.24 14.10
N THR A 61 -2.85 14.75 15.27
CA THR A 61 -2.06 15.78 15.97
C THR A 61 -0.81 15.18 16.58
N ASP A 62 -0.93 13.94 17.08
CA ASP A 62 0.14 13.17 17.67
C ASP A 62 0.40 11.91 16.86
N LEU A 63 1.63 11.71 16.40
CA LEU A 63 2.01 10.54 15.60
C LEU A 63 1.78 9.21 16.33
N ARG A 64 1.76 9.23 17.65
CA ARG A 64 1.54 8.04 18.49
C ARG A 64 0.10 7.55 18.39
N ASP A 65 -0.85 8.45 18.12
CA ASP A 65 -2.28 8.15 18.01
C ASP A 65 -2.63 7.34 16.76
N ILE A 66 -1.75 7.29 15.75
CA ILE A 66 -1.90 6.41 14.58
C ILE A 66 -2.13 4.97 15.03
N VAL A 67 -1.46 4.55 16.11
CA VAL A 67 -1.60 3.21 16.68
C VAL A 67 -2.42 3.24 17.96
N PHE A 68 -2.11 4.14 18.91
CA PHE A 68 -2.69 4.09 20.25
C PHE A 68 -4.19 4.41 20.29
N ALA A 69 -4.69 5.30 19.43
CA ALA A 69 -6.12 5.61 19.39
C ALA A 69 -6.97 4.41 18.95
N LEU A 70 -6.39 3.48 18.19
CA LEU A 70 -7.07 2.31 17.62
C LEU A 70 -6.83 1.02 18.41
N LEU A 71 -5.82 1.00 19.27
CA LEU A 71 -5.39 -0.17 20.05
C LEU A 71 -6.53 -0.84 20.83
N TYR A 72 -7.42 -0.05 21.42
CA TYR A 72 -8.53 -0.55 22.25
C TYR A 72 -9.77 -0.93 21.42
N LEU A 73 -9.84 -0.52 20.16
CA LEU A 73 -10.90 -0.89 19.23
C LEU A 73 -10.62 -2.24 18.54
N ALA A 74 -9.36 -2.65 18.51
CA ALA A 74 -8.94 -3.90 17.88
C ALA A 74 -9.48 -5.14 18.62
N ASN A 75 -9.93 -6.13 17.84
CA ASN A 75 -10.39 -7.42 18.35
C ASN A 75 -9.26 -8.32 18.85
N ASP A 76 -8.02 -7.94 18.58
CA ASP A 76 -6.87 -8.78 18.88
C ASP A 76 -6.69 -9.06 20.38
N ARG A 77 -7.27 -8.22 21.23
CA ARG A 77 -7.27 -8.41 22.68
C ARG A 77 -8.19 -9.51 23.17
N ASP A 78 -9.17 -9.89 22.35
CA ASP A 78 -10.19 -10.88 22.71
C ASP A 78 -9.71 -12.32 22.39
N ASP A 79 -8.56 -12.47 21.73
CA ASP A 79 -7.98 -13.76 21.35
C ASP A 79 -7.18 -14.43 22.50
N ALA A 80 -7.51 -15.68 22.84
CA ALA A 80 -6.81 -16.44 23.87
C ALA A 80 -5.32 -16.72 23.54
N ILE A 81 -4.94 -16.76 22.26
CA ILE A 81 -3.54 -16.87 21.79
C ILE A 81 -2.74 -15.64 22.23
N VAL A 82 -3.40 -14.50 22.36
CA VAL A 82 -2.79 -13.29 22.90
C VAL A 82 -2.43 -13.50 24.35
N SER A 83 -2.90 -14.47 25.15
CA SER A 83 -2.41 -14.64 26.53
C SER A 83 -0.92 -15.04 26.66
N GLN A 84 -0.34 -15.74 25.66
CA GLN A 84 1.10 -16.06 25.64
C GLN A 84 1.94 -15.00 24.91
N ILE A 85 1.37 -14.40 23.86
CA ILE A 85 1.94 -13.21 23.22
C ILE A 85 1.78 -11.97 24.14
N SER A 86 0.88 -12.01 25.13
CA SER A 86 0.46 -10.93 26.05
C SER A 86 1.54 -10.55 27.02
N ALA A 87 2.40 -11.46 27.46
CA ALA A 87 3.53 -11.04 28.27
C ALA A 87 4.44 -10.08 27.48
N VAL A 88 4.55 -10.26 26.15
CA VAL A 88 5.29 -9.40 25.24
C VAL A 88 4.46 -8.20 24.77
N THR A 89 3.16 -8.35 24.48
CA THR A 89 2.27 -7.30 23.95
C THR A 89 1.64 -6.40 25.03
N GLN A 90 1.41 -6.88 26.26
CA GLN A 90 1.02 -6.02 27.40
C GLN A 90 2.18 -5.14 27.85
N HIS A 91 3.43 -5.58 27.65
CA HIS A 91 4.62 -4.74 27.83
C HIS A 91 4.98 -3.90 26.60
N ALA A 92 4.64 -4.33 25.36
CA ALA A 92 4.98 -3.63 24.13
C ALA A 92 3.93 -2.61 23.63
N PHE A 93 2.70 -2.62 24.17
CA PHE A 93 1.65 -1.66 23.80
C PHE A 93 0.87 -1.14 25.01
N GLY A 94 1.55 -0.88 26.13
CA GLY A 94 1.06 0.19 27.00
C GLY A 94 1.04 1.48 26.18
N ALA A 95 -0.03 2.26 26.25
CA ALA A 95 -0.06 3.58 25.58
C ALA A 95 0.88 4.53 26.34
N ASP A 96 2.18 4.35 26.14
CA ASP A 96 3.23 5.15 26.74
C ASP A 96 3.59 6.27 25.78
N TYR A 97 3.03 7.45 26.04
CA TYR A 97 3.33 8.65 25.26
C TYR A 97 4.72 9.21 25.57
N SER A 98 5.52 8.62 26.46
CA SER A 98 6.93 8.98 26.60
C SER A 98 7.82 8.36 25.52
N GLU A 99 7.34 7.31 24.83
CA GLU A 99 8.08 6.67 23.74
C GLU A 99 8.14 7.53 22.48
N HIS A 100 9.22 7.35 21.72
CA HIS A 100 9.39 8.02 20.44
C HIS A 100 8.53 7.34 19.36
N PRO A 101 7.88 8.07 18.44
CA PRO A 101 7.01 7.50 17.40
C PRO A 101 7.65 6.36 16.58
N VAL A 102 8.96 6.46 16.29
CA VAL A 102 9.73 5.39 15.61
C VAL A 102 9.67 4.06 16.36
N ASP A 103 9.76 4.08 17.69
CA ASP A 103 9.75 2.86 18.49
C ASP A 103 8.35 2.23 18.48
N ILE A 104 7.32 3.07 18.58
CA ILE A 104 5.91 2.65 18.48
C ILE A 104 5.61 2.05 17.11
N PHE A 105 6.06 2.69 16.03
CA PHE A 105 5.86 2.17 14.67
C PHE A 105 6.66 0.88 14.43
N THR A 106 7.85 0.77 15.01
CA THR A 106 8.66 -0.46 14.98
C THR A 106 7.98 -1.59 15.76
N ALA A 107 7.42 -1.30 16.92
CA ALA A 107 6.67 -2.25 17.73
C ALA A 107 5.40 -2.70 17.00
N PHE A 108 4.65 -1.77 16.42
CA PHE A 108 3.48 -2.05 15.60
C PHE A 108 3.80 -2.96 14.40
N MET A 109 4.89 -2.68 13.68
CA MET A 109 5.31 -3.55 12.58
C MET A 109 5.68 -4.95 13.06
N ARG A 110 6.45 -5.06 14.15
CA ARG A 110 6.76 -6.37 14.76
C ARG A 110 5.48 -7.13 15.09
N TYR A 111 4.52 -6.46 15.71
CA TYR A 111 3.24 -7.02 16.07
C TYR A 111 2.44 -7.53 14.85
N CYS A 112 2.37 -6.75 13.78
CA CYS A 112 1.70 -7.17 12.55
C CYS A 112 2.36 -8.45 12.00
N LEU A 113 3.68 -8.47 11.88
CA LEU A 113 4.41 -9.63 11.33
C LEU A 113 4.25 -10.90 12.18
N GLU A 114 4.24 -10.78 13.50
CA GLU A 114 4.05 -11.92 14.41
C GLU A 114 2.64 -12.52 14.30
N ARG A 115 1.63 -11.65 14.09
CA ARG A 115 0.22 -12.03 14.09
C ARG A 115 -0.27 -12.47 12.71
N SER A 116 -0.01 -11.68 11.67
CA SER A 116 -0.46 -11.98 10.29
C SER A 116 0.42 -12.99 9.57
N ARG A 117 1.70 -13.11 10.00
CA ARG A 117 2.73 -13.94 9.34
C ARG A 117 2.91 -13.59 7.85
N CYS A 118 2.61 -12.35 7.45
CA CYS A 118 2.79 -11.81 6.10
C CYS A 118 3.64 -10.53 6.11
N LEU A 119 4.13 -10.10 4.94
CA LEU A 119 4.90 -8.84 4.76
C LEU A 119 4.05 -7.72 4.14
N ASP A 120 2.75 -7.94 3.96
CA ASP A 120 1.92 -7.08 3.13
C ASP A 120 1.85 -5.64 3.69
N ILE A 121 1.90 -5.51 5.02
CA ILE A 121 1.95 -4.22 5.74
C ILE A 121 3.10 -3.29 5.30
N ILE A 122 4.19 -3.82 4.72
CA ILE A 122 5.32 -3.02 4.20
C ILE A 122 4.94 -2.29 2.91
N TYR A 123 4.01 -2.86 2.14
CA TYR A 123 3.50 -2.28 0.90
C TYR A 123 2.30 -1.35 1.12
N ILE A 124 1.85 -1.20 2.38
CA ILE A 124 0.75 -0.30 2.74
C ILE A 124 1.35 0.98 3.33
N ALA A 125 0.99 2.12 2.76
CA ALA A 125 1.32 3.42 3.32
C ALA A 125 0.32 3.75 4.44
N TRP A 126 0.78 3.68 5.70
CA TRP A 126 -0.10 3.90 6.86
C TRP A 126 0.47 4.90 7.87
N ALA A 127 1.79 5.08 7.92
CA ALA A 127 2.42 5.96 8.89
C ALA A 127 2.44 7.40 8.39
N MET A 128 1.94 8.33 9.18
CA MET A 128 2.21 9.76 8.98
C MET A 128 3.62 10.08 9.48
N TRP A 129 4.34 10.92 8.73
CA TRP A 129 5.67 11.40 9.12
C TRP A 129 5.79 12.91 8.90
N PRO A 130 6.31 13.69 9.87
CA PRO A 130 6.27 15.16 9.82
C PRO A 130 7.05 15.77 8.65
N THR A 131 8.03 15.04 8.13
CA THR A 131 8.79 15.43 6.95
C THR A 131 8.31 14.65 5.75
N SER A 132 7.99 15.37 4.67
CA SER A 132 7.66 14.76 3.36
C SER A 132 8.80 13.91 2.80
N GLN A 133 10.00 14.00 3.40
CA GLN A 133 11.13 13.14 3.13
C GLN A 133 11.43 12.28 4.35
N ARG A 134 11.37 10.95 4.18
CA ARG A 134 11.69 9.93 5.18
C ARG A 134 13.11 10.07 5.74
N ASP A 135 14.05 10.47 4.89
CA ASP A 135 15.47 10.54 5.24
C ASP A 135 15.81 11.74 6.14
N ILE A 136 14.89 12.70 6.28
CA ILE A 136 15.06 13.82 7.20
C ILE A 136 14.74 13.32 8.63
N PRO A 137 15.67 13.47 9.58
CA PRO A 137 15.44 13.06 10.96
C PRO A 137 14.34 13.91 11.62
N TYR A 138 13.36 13.26 12.22
CA TYR A 138 12.42 13.89 13.15
C TYR A 138 12.92 13.63 14.58
N GLN A 139 13.08 14.69 15.38
CA GLN A 139 13.63 14.61 16.73
C GLN A 139 14.91 13.74 16.82
N LYS A 140 15.83 13.90 15.85
CA LYS A 140 17.09 13.14 15.71
C LYS A 140 16.95 11.65 15.37
N ARG A 141 15.77 11.17 15.02
CA ARG A 141 15.56 9.79 14.56
C ARG A 141 14.97 9.75 13.16
N THR A 142 15.46 8.82 12.36
CA THR A 142 14.94 8.53 11.03
C THR A 142 14.01 7.34 11.09
N LEU A 143 13.04 7.32 10.16
CA LEU A 143 12.11 6.21 10.06
C LEU A 143 12.73 5.09 9.21
N PRO A 144 12.70 3.82 9.66
CA PRO A 144 13.12 2.68 8.85
C PRO A 144 12.42 2.60 7.50
N SER A 145 13.13 2.10 6.49
CA SER A 145 12.65 2.06 5.10
C SER A 145 11.46 1.13 4.85
N TRP A 146 11.27 0.14 5.73
CA TRP A 146 10.18 -0.84 5.69
C TRP A 146 8.89 -0.35 6.36
N ILE A 147 8.82 0.90 6.83
CA ILE A 147 7.59 1.52 7.32
C ILE A 147 7.00 2.39 6.22
N GLY A 148 5.85 2.00 5.67
CA GLY A 148 5.16 2.75 4.61
C GLY A 148 4.67 4.11 5.09
N VAL A 149 5.20 5.18 4.50
CA VAL A 149 4.83 6.56 4.84
C VAL A 149 3.70 7.02 3.93
N ALA A 150 2.58 7.41 4.52
CA ALA A 150 1.45 8.05 3.86
C ALA A 150 1.86 9.44 3.35
N VAL A 151 1.63 9.72 2.06
CA VAL A 151 1.96 11.00 1.44
C VAL A 151 0.72 11.89 1.43
N TYR A 152 0.84 13.11 1.94
CA TYR A 152 -0.25 14.08 1.96
C TYR A 152 0.09 15.24 1.00
N ALA A 153 -0.84 15.59 0.11
CA ALA A 153 -0.75 16.73 -0.77
C ALA A 153 -0.73 18.03 0.06
N LYS A 154 0.27 18.88 -0.20
CA LYS A 154 0.45 20.16 0.48
C LYS A 154 -0.32 21.32 -0.15
N ASP A 155 -0.88 21.12 -1.35
CA ASP A 155 -1.40 22.20 -2.19
C ASP A 155 -2.83 22.66 -1.85
N THR A 156 -3.48 22.02 -0.89
CA THR A 156 -4.80 22.43 -0.38
C THR A 156 -4.73 22.79 1.09
N ALA A 157 -5.61 23.71 1.54
CA ALA A 157 -5.75 24.06 2.96
C ALA A 157 -6.07 22.85 3.87
N GLU A 158 -6.40 21.71 3.26
CA GLU A 158 -6.50 20.41 3.89
C GLU A 158 -5.38 19.49 3.37
N GLU A 159 -4.60 18.90 4.28
CA GLU A 159 -3.64 17.83 3.98
C GLU A 159 -4.39 16.60 3.46
N GLN A 160 -4.57 16.48 2.15
CA GLN A 160 -5.27 15.34 1.55
C GLN A 160 -4.28 14.20 1.30
N LEU A 161 -4.56 13.01 1.84
CA LEU A 161 -3.78 11.82 1.51
C LEU A 161 -3.79 11.64 -0.02
N ILE A 162 -2.62 11.50 -0.62
CA ILE A 162 -2.48 11.05 -2.00
C ILE A 162 -2.74 9.55 -1.97
N PRO A 163 -3.84 9.07 -2.58
CA PRO A 163 -4.12 7.65 -2.63
C PRO A 163 -2.93 6.94 -3.28
N THR A 164 -2.27 6.06 -2.53
CA THR A 164 -1.24 5.19 -3.08
C THR A 164 -1.91 3.87 -3.41
N ASP A 165 -2.04 3.56 -4.69
CA ASP A 165 -2.47 2.24 -5.15
C ASP A 165 -1.60 1.16 -4.48
N SER A 166 -2.20 0.39 -3.57
CA SER A 166 -1.47 -0.69 -2.91
C SER A 166 -1.36 -1.88 -3.83
N LEU A 167 -0.13 -2.31 -4.13
CA LEU A 167 0.14 -3.51 -4.94
C LEU A 167 -0.49 -4.79 -4.34
N VAL A 168 -0.66 -4.81 -3.02
CA VAL A 168 -1.27 -5.93 -2.29
C VAL A 168 -2.77 -5.77 -2.13
N GLY A 169 -3.35 -4.63 -2.49
CA GLY A 169 -4.74 -4.27 -2.22
C GLY A 169 -4.95 -3.80 -0.78
N THR A 170 -6.20 -3.77 -0.33
CA THR A 170 -6.52 -3.50 1.08
C THR A 170 -6.45 -4.79 1.89
N ILE A 171 -6.33 -4.69 3.21
CA ILE A 171 -6.27 -5.86 4.09
C ILE A 171 -7.52 -6.76 3.95
N GLN A 172 -8.67 -6.16 3.61
CA GLN A 172 -9.91 -6.90 3.35
C GLN A 172 -10.00 -7.46 1.93
N HIS A 173 -9.35 -6.81 0.96
CA HIS A 173 -9.34 -7.19 -0.44
C HIS A 173 -7.90 -7.30 -0.95
N SER A 174 -7.24 -8.40 -0.57
CA SER A 174 -5.91 -8.71 -1.08
C SER A 174 -5.99 -9.00 -2.59
N LEU A 175 -5.34 -8.15 -3.38
CA LEU A 175 -5.22 -8.32 -4.83
C LEU A 175 -4.07 -9.27 -5.21
N TYR A 176 -3.17 -9.50 -4.26
CA TYR A 176 -1.94 -10.25 -4.47
C TYR A 176 -1.51 -11.01 -3.22
N ASN A 177 -1.44 -12.34 -3.33
CA ASN A 177 -0.89 -13.23 -2.31
C ASN A 177 0.29 -14.01 -2.91
N ALA A 178 1.50 -13.47 -2.74
CA ALA A 178 2.73 -14.08 -3.26
C ALA A 178 3.04 -15.42 -2.60
N SER A 179 2.81 -15.51 -1.28
CA SER A 179 3.17 -16.67 -0.48
C SER A 179 2.19 -17.83 -0.65
N LYS A 180 0.99 -17.58 -1.20
CA LYS A 180 -0.12 -18.54 -1.24
C LYS A 180 -0.41 -19.17 0.14
N GLY A 181 -0.24 -18.38 1.20
CA GLY A 181 -0.43 -18.83 2.59
C GLY A 181 0.74 -19.62 3.18
N ILE A 182 1.90 -19.66 2.51
CA ILE A 182 3.13 -20.14 3.14
C ILE A 182 3.50 -19.18 4.27
N SER A 183 3.58 -19.71 5.49
CA SER A 183 4.00 -18.95 6.66
C SER A 183 5.42 -18.44 6.49
N MET A 184 5.63 -17.18 6.85
CA MET A 184 6.94 -16.56 6.86
C MET A 184 7.51 -16.48 8.29
N ASN A 185 8.83 -16.58 8.39
CA ASN A 185 9.59 -16.12 9.55
C ASN A 185 10.19 -14.75 9.24
N ALA A 186 9.74 -13.71 9.95
CA ALA A 186 10.39 -12.41 9.95
C ALA A 186 10.64 -11.93 11.36
N MET A 187 11.69 -11.13 11.51
CA MET A 187 12.11 -10.54 12.76
C MET A 187 12.45 -9.07 12.54
N VAL A 188 11.96 -8.21 13.44
CA VAL A 188 12.26 -6.78 13.45
C VAL A 188 13.12 -6.44 14.65
N SER A 189 14.32 -5.92 14.39
CA SER A 189 15.23 -5.43 15.42
C SER A 189 15.61 -3.96 15.15
N LYS A 190 15.13 -3.04 15.99
CA LYS A 190 15.38 -1.59 15.89
C LYS A 190 15.11 -1.05 14.46
N SER A 191 16.14 -0.91 13.64
CA SER A 191 16.08 -0.40 12.26
C SER A 191 16.11 -1.47 11.17
N VAL A 192 16.31 -2.74 11.51
CA VAL A 192 16.49 -3.84 10.57
C VAL A 192 15.28 -4.77 10.61
N LEU A 193 14.69 -4.99 9.44
CA LEU A 193 13.76 -6.08 9.17
C LEU A 193 14.51 -7.22 8.48
N GLN A 194 14.46 -8.40 9.07
CA GLN A 194 15.02 -9.63 8.50
C GLN A 194 13.86 -10.60 8.22
N ALA A 195 13.89 -11.27 7.07
CA ALA A 195 12.90 -12.28 6.71
C ALA A 195 13.56 -13.44 5.96
N ASP A 196 13.05 -14.65 6.19
CA ASP A 196 13.43 -15.83 5.42
C ASP A 196 12.66 -15.86 4.09
N GLY A 197 13.32 -16.32 3.02
CA GLY A 197 12.70 -16.35 1.70
C GLY A 197 13.40 -17.30 0.74
N VAL A 198 12.83 -17.41 -0.46
CA VAL A 198 13.40 -18.19 -1.57
C VAL A 198 14.01 -17.24 -2.57
N LEU A 199 15.26 -17.50 -2.97
CA LEU A 199 15.89 -16.78 -4.07
C LEU A 199 15.19 -17.14 -5.38
N ILE A 200 14.31 -16.26 -5.87
CA ILE A 200 13.63 -16.47 -7.16
C ILE A 200 14.60 -16.22 -8.31
N ASN A 201 15.33 -15.10 -8.26
CA ASN A 201 16.33 -14.73 -9.26
C ASN A 201 17.23 -13.58 -8.75
N LEU A 202 18.30 -13.28 -9.50
CA LEU A 202 19.15 -12.10 -9.28
C LEU A 202 18.73 -10.95 -10.20
N VAL A 203 18.71 -9.74 -9.66
CA VAL A 203 18.45 -8.54 -10.47
C VAL A 203 19.72 -8.19 -11.24
N HIS A 204 19.67 -8.37 -12.56
CA HIS A 204 20.81 -8.06 -13.44
C HIS A 204 20.83 -6.60 -13.91
N VAL A 205 19.65 -6.02 -14.12
CA VAL A 205 19.50 -4.66 -14.66
C VAL A 205 18.30 -4.01 -13.97
N THR A 206 18.47 -2.75 -13.57
CA THR A 206 17.41 -1.88 -13.04
C THR A 206 17.16 -0.74 -14.00
N SER A 207 15.92 -0.30 -14.12
CA SER A 207 15.57 0.96 -14.80
C SER A 207 15.61 2.11 -13.81
N ASP A 208 15.42 3.32 -14.33
CA ASP A 208 15.04 4.45 -13.48
C ASP A 208 13.65 4.24 -12.87
N CYS A 209 13.35 5.04 -11.84
CA CYS A 209 12.06 5.00 -11.16
C CYS A 209 10.95 5.50 -12.10
N ILE A 210 9.89 4.71 -12.23
CA ILE A 210 8.68 5.11 -12.97
C ILE A 210 7.90 6.05 -12.04
N GLN A 211 7.83 7.33 -12.39
CA GLN A 211 7.05 8.34 -11.68
C GLN A 211 5.77 8.63 -12.44
N ASP A 212 4.64 8.78 -11.72
CA ASP A 212 3.32 9.13 -12.28
C ASP A 212 2.85 8.22 -13.43
N GLY A 213 3.28 6.95 -13.42
CA GLY A 213 2.98 5.99 -14.48
C GLY A 213 3.67 6.31 -15.82
N ILE A 214 4.60 7.26 -15.86
CA ILE A 214 5.35 7.63 -17.05
C ILE A 214 6.48 6.62 -17.27
N LEU A 215 6.35 5.83 -18.33
CA LEU A 215 7.33 4.83 -18.70
C LEU A 215 8.28 5.36 -19.79
N GLU A 216 9.57 5.45 -19.47
CA GLU A 216 10.58 5.89 -20.41
C GLU A 216 10.91 4.84 -21.50
N ASP A 217 11.47 5.31 -22.62
CA ASP A 217 11.86 4.46 -23.76
C ASP A 217 12.86 3.37 -23.35
N HIS A 218 13.79 3.68 -22.44
CA HIS A 218 14.78 2.72 -21.97
C HIS A 218 14.13 1.59 -21.14
N CYS A 219 13.12 1.90 -20.32
CA CYS A 219 12.34 0.91 -19.57
C CYS A 219 11.61 -0.04 -20.52
N LEU A 220 10.99 0.49 -21.57
CA LEU A 220 10.34 -0.32 -22.61
C LEU A 220 11.34 -1.26 -23.29
N ARG A 221 12.53 -0.77 -23.66
CA ARG A 221 13.58 -1.61 -24.27
C ARG A 221 14.05 -2.71 -23.34
N MET A 222 14.20 -2.45 -22.04
CA MET A 222 14.52 -3.47 -21.03
C MET A 222 13.47 -4.60 -20.97
N LEU A 223 12.21 -4.27 -21.25
CA LEU A 223 11.10 -5.23 -21.33
C LEU A 223 11.00 -5.94 -22.68
N GLY A 224 11.90 -5.66 -23.63
CA GLY A 224 11.95 -6.28 -24.96
C GLY A 224 11.31 -5.45 -26.07
N TRP A 225 10.89 -4.21 -25.81
CA TRP A 225 10.33 -3.35 -26.85
C TRP A 225 11.39 -2.94 -27.88
N ARG A 226 11.08 -3.14 -29.17
CA ARG A 226 11.99 -2.83 -30.29
C ARG A 226 11.55 -1.63 -31.13
N GLY A 227 10.53 -0.89 -30.69
CA GLY A 227 9.99 0.26 -31.46
C GLY A 227 9.18 -0.13 -32.69
N SER A 228 8.64 -1.35 -32.73
CA SER A 228 7.77 -1.79 -33.81
C SER A 228 6.90 -2.97 -33.39
N LEU A 229 5.65 -2.96 -33.87
CA LEU A 229 4.68 -4.06 -33.72
C LEU A 229 4.80 -5.14 -34.80
N ALA A 230 5.80 -5.07 -35.69
CA ALA A 230 5.96 -6.04 -36.78
C ALA A 230 5.99 -7.51 -36.30
N ASN A 231 6.45 -7.74 -35.07
CA ASN A 231 6.56 -9.07 -34.47
C ASN A 231 5.56 -9.32 -33.32
N ASP A 232 4.44 -8.58 -33.29
CA ASP A 232 3.47 -8.59 -32.18
C ASP A 232 4.10 -8.13 -30.85
N VAL A 233 3.29 -7.95 -29.80
CA VAL A 233 3.79 -7.57 -28.48
C VAL A 233 4.31 -8.81 -27.75
N GLU A 234 5.58 -8.74 -27.31
CA GLU A 234 6.21 -9.78 -26.50
C GLU A 234 5.40 -10.06 -25.23
N VAL A 235 5.26 -11.34 -24.88
CA VAL A 235 4.46 -11.76 -23.71
C VAL A 235 4.97 -11.14 -22.41
N LYS A 236 6.30 -11.02 -22.28
CA LYS A 236 6.95 -10.40 -21.12
C LYS A 236 6.54 -8.93 -21.00
N LEU A 237 6.62 -8.18 -22.09
CA LEU A 237 6.32 -6.75 -22.13
C LEU A 237 4.89 -6.45 -21.64
N TRP A 238 3.86 -6.97 -22.31
CA TRP A 238 2.49 -6.60 -21.93
C TRP A 238 2.11 -7.14 -20.54
N ARG A 239 2.60 -8.32 -20.15
CA ARG A 239 2.32 -8.87 -18.81
C ARG A 239 2.97 -8.06 -17.71
N THR A 240 4.18 -7.54 -17.92
CA THR A 240 4.83 -6.69 -16.93
C THR A 240 4.10 -5.36 -16.78
N LEU A 241 3.66 -4.75 -17.88
CA LEU A 241 2.94 -3.47 -17.85
C LEU A 241 1.61 -3.52 -17.07
N VAL A 242 0.95 -4.68 -17.04
CA VAL A 242 -0.35 -4.87 -16.37
C VAL A 242 -0.27 -5.80 -15.15
N ALA A 243 0.95 -6.11 -14.69
CA ALA A 243 1.23 -7.11 -13.67
C ALA A 243 0.57 -8.50 -13.90
N ASN A 244 0.16 -8.81 -15.14
CA ASN A 244 -0.63 -9.98 -15.53
C ASN A 244 -1.93 -10.15 -14.70
N ARG A 245 -2.52 -9.02 -14.29
CA ARG A 245 -3.73 -8.95 -13.45
C ARG A 245 -4.83 -8.10 -14.10
N SER A 246 -6.07 -8.40 -13.77
CA SER A 246 -7.22 -7.54 -14.06
C SER A 246 -7.40 -6.48 -12.97
N LEU A 247 -8.33 -5.55 -13.15
CA LEU A 247 -8.70 -4.54 -12.14
C LEU A 247 -9.10 -5.18 -10.79
N ASN A 248 -9.63 -6.40 -10.80
CA ASN A 248 -10.07 -7.10 -9.60
C ASN A 248 -9.00 -8.06 -9.04
N GLY A 249 -7.75 -7.99 -9.50
CA GLY A 249 -6.69 -8.92 -9.10
C GLY A 249 -6.80 -10.33 -9.73
N GLU A 250 -7.79 -10.57 -10.59
CA GLU A 250 -7.92 -11.84 -11.33
C GLU A 250 -6.90 -11.95 -12.47
N LYS A 251 -6.88 -13.08 -13.18
CA LYS A 251 -6.02 -13.27 -14.36
C LYS A 251 -6.32 -12.21 -15.43
N ALA A 252 -5.27 -11.56 -15.96
CA ALA A 252 -5.43 -10.57 -17.02
C ALA A 252 -6.23 -11.11 -18.22
N PRO A 253 -7.26 -10.39 -18.69
CA PRO A 253 -8.01 -10.75 -19.88
C PRO A 253 -7.14 -10.83 -21.12
N ALA A 254 -7.47 -11.74 -22.05
CA ALA A 254 -6.70 -11.93 -23.29
C ALA A 254 -6.64 -10.66 -24.18
N TRP A 255 -7.59 -9.74 -24.02
CA TRP A 255 -7.62 -8.49 -24.79
C TRP A 255 -6.58 -7.47 -24.31
N TYR A 256 -6.01 -7.59 -23.10
CA TYR A 256 -4.97 -6.67 -22.59
C TYR A 256 -3.76 -6.63 -23.51
N ARG A 257 -3.39 -7.77 -24.11
CA ARG A 257 -2.33 -7.85 -25.12
C ARG A 257 -2.61 -6.94 -26.31
N ARG A 258 -3.85 -6.93 -26.80
CA ARG A 258 -4.28 -6.07 -27.92
C ARG A 258 -4.32 -4.60 -27.53
N ALA A 259 -4.77 -4.29 -26.32
CA ALA A 259 -4.74 -2.93 -25.80
C ALA A 259 -3.31 -2.39 -25.68
N ALA A 260 -2.37 -3.20 -25.16
CA ALA A 260 -0.95 -2.85 -25.11
C ALA A 260 -0.37 -2.60 -26.51
N ALA A 261 -0.73 -3.45 -27.48
CA ALA A 261 -0.32 -3.26 -28.88
C ALA A 261 -0.81 -1.92 -29.44
N LEU A 262 -2.09 -1.57 -29.22
CA LEU A 262 -2.66 -0.30 -29.68
C LEU A 262 -1.98 0.90 -29.01
N ALA A 263 -1.70 0.84 -27.71
CA ALA A 263 -1.00 1.91 -26.99
C ALA A 263 0.42 2.14 -27.53
N LEU A 264 1.17 1.06 -27.78
CA LEU A 264 2.50 1.12 -28.37
C LEU A 264 2.47 1.63 -29.82
N ALA A 265 1.46 1.25 -30.62
CA ALA A 265 1.27 1.75 -31.99
C ALA A 265 1.07 3.27 -32.01
N LEU A 266 0.27 3.78 -31.07
CA LEU A 266 0.04 5.20 -30.93
C LEU A 266 1.36 5.91 -30.62
N LEU A 267 2.16 5.41 -29.67
CA LEU A 267 3.47 5.98 -29.34
C LEU A 267 4.41 6.07 -30.55
N ASP A 268 4.51 5.03 -31.36
CA ASP A 268 5.34 5.05 -32.59
C ASP A 268 4.84 6.11 -33.58
N SER A 269 3.52 6.25 -33.73
CA SER A 269 2.93 7.25 -34.64
C SER A 269 3.14 8.70 -34.19
N TRP A 270 3.31 8.93 -32.88
CA TRP A 270 3.63 10.26 -32.33
C TRP A 270 5.10 10.62 -32.57
N LYS A 271 6.02 9.67 -32.38
CA LYS A 271 7.46 9.88 -32.67
C LYS A 271 7.71 10.20 -34.15
N ALA A 272 6.91 9.67 -35.08
CA ALA A 272 7.03 9.95 -36.51
C ALA A 272 6.50 11.33 -36.94
N ARG A 273 5.81 12.07 -36.05
CA ARG A 273 5.22 13.39 -36.33
C ARG A 273 5.98 14.55 -35.67
N CYS A 274 6.95 14.26 -34.81
CA CYS A 274 7.84 15.21 -34.17
C CYS A 274 9.20 15.21 -34.88
#